data_AF-A0A973LJP6-F1
#
_entry.id   AF-A0A973LJP6-F1
#
_cell.length_a   1.000
_cell.length_b   1.000
_cell.length_c   1.000
_cell.angle_alpha   90.00
_cell.angle_beta   90.00
_cell.angle_gamma   90.00
#
_symmetry.space_group_name_H-M   'P 1'
#
loop_
_entity.id
_entity.type
_entity.pdbx_description
1 polymer ?
#
loop_
_entity_poly.entity_id
_entity_poly.type
_entity_poly.pdbx_seq_one_letter_code
_entity_poly.pdbx_strand_id
1 'polypeptide(L)'
;MLPAPIVDRLRTQLGQLPELITLAHLALQPGSGRRGARVSGATRTAPLPCRVDVLSLVGPTATDTVHDQHGDQDQTPGLDLLVTWARTVLEDRQAANDWTAWVRPAGHDWERTVSVAVKLLLFHLEFAAGRAYARDMADEIGRLHGHLNRATGMPIASTVQRRQVCPTCQHLTVTVRPDGMRECSNEDCQAVRSQDEYNDRAERTLAELAAA
;
A
#
# COMPACT_ATOMS: atom_id res chain seq x y z
N MET A 1 -17.14 -10.80 -9.76
CA MET A 1 -17.17 -9.79 -8.69
C MET A 1 -16.25 -10.21 -7.56
N LEU A 2 -15.38 -9.31 -7.11
CA LEU A 2 -14.50 -9.51 -5.95
C LEU A 2 -15.30 -9.48 -4.64
N PRO A 3 -15.02 -10.36 -3.67
CA PRO A 3 -15.55 -10.27 -2.31
C PRO A 3 -15.16 -8.95 -1.63
N ALA A 4 -16.06 -8.35 -0.84
CA ALA A 4 -15.83 -7.09 -0.13
C ALA A 4 -14.51 -7.04 0.68
N PRO A 5 -14.10 -8.10 1.40
CA PRO A 5 -12.82 -8.09 2.12
C PRO A 5 -11.59 -7.92 1.21
N ILE A 6 -11.66 -8.41 -0.03
CA ILE A 6 -10.57 -8.27 -1.00
C ILE A 6 -10.57 -6.86 -1.58
N VAL A 7 -11.74 -6.26 -1.82
CA VAL A 7 -11.87 -4.86 -2.26
C VAL A 7 -11.30 -3.90 -1.21
N ASP A 8 -11.61 -4.12 0.07
CA ASP A 8 -11.09 -3.30 1.17
C ASP A 8 -9.57 -3.43 1.31
N ARG A 9 -9.04 -4.65 1.15
CA ARG A 9 -7.59 -4.88 1.12
C ARG A 9 -6.95 -4.15 -0.04
N LEU A 10 -7.51 -4.28 -1.26
CA LEU A 10 -6.98 -3.64 -2.46
C LEU A 10 -7.01 -2.11 -2.34
N ARG A 11 -8.09 -1.54 -1.81
CA ARG A 11 -8.19 -0.11 -1.49
C ARG A 11 -7.06 0.34 -0.57
N THR A 12 -6.80 -0.44 0.48
CA THR A 12 -5.74 -0.14 1.44
C THR A 12 -4.36 -0.22 0.79
N GLN A 13 -4.09 -1.29 0.04
CA GLN A 13 -2.82 -1.46 -0.68
C GLN A 13 -2.56 -0.30 -1.64
N LEU A 14 -3.55 0.05 -2.47
CA LEU A 14 -3.47 1.19 -3.38
C LEU A 14 -3.24 2.51 -2.64
N GLY A 15 -3.91 2.73 -1.51
CA GLY A 15 -3.72 3.93 -0.68
C GLY A 15 -2.31 4.05 -0.08
N GLN A 16 -1.65 2.93 0.17
CA GLN A 16 -0.31 2.87 0.76
C GLN A 16 0.82 2.95 -0.27
N LEU A 17 0.56 2.61 -1.54
CA LEU A 17 1.58 2.57 -2.60
C LEU A 17 2.39 3.88 -2.74
N PRO A 18 1.82 5.09 -2.73
CA PRO A 18 2.61 6.32 -2.88
C PRO A 18 3.69 6.50 -1.81
N GLU A 19 3.37 6.15 -0.56
CA GLU A 19 4.30 6.18 0.55
C GLU A 19 5.36 5.09 0.41
N LEU A 20 4.94 3.85 0.09
CA LEU A 20 5.86 2.73 -0.15
C LEU A 20 6.86 3.00 -1.28
N ILE A 21 6.40 3.59 -2.38
CA ILE A 21 7.27 3.96 -3.51
C ILE A 21 8.30 5.00 -3.06
N THR A 22 7.87 5.98 -2.28
CA THR A 22 8.75 7.02 -1.72
C THR A 22 9.79 6.41 -0.79
N LEU A 23 9.35 5.57 0.16
CA LEU A 23 10.24 4.87 1.08
C LEU A 23 11.20 3.92 0.35
N ALA A 24 10.75 3.24 -0.70
CA ALA A 24 11.58 2.36 -1.50
C ALA A 24 12.65 3.15 -2.26
N HIS A 25 12.29 4.33 -2.80
CA HIS A 25 13.25 5.24 -3.41
C HIS A 25 14.28 5.75 -2.39
N LEU A 26 13.85 6.13 -1.19
CA LEU A 26 14.75 6.54 -0.12
C LEU A 26 15.68 5.41 0.34
N ALA A 27 15.20 4.16 0.36
CA ALA A 27 16.00 2.99 0.72
C ALA A 27 17.15 2.70 -0.27
N LEU A 28 17.09 3.26 -1.48
CA LEU A 28 18.17 3.17 -2.48
C LEU A 28 19.28 4.21 -2.26
N GLN A 29 19.05 5.23 -1.43
CA GLN A 29 20.04 6.28 -1.19
C GLN A 29 21.22 5.78 -0.35
N PRO A 30 22.45 6.28 -0.58
CA PRO A 30 23.60 5.92 0.23
C PRO A 30 23.36 6.22 1.72
N GLY A 31 23.52 5.22 2.59
CA GLY A 31 23.38 5.37 4.04
C GLY A 31 21.97 5.15 4.61
N SER A 32 20.96 4.90 3.78
CA SER A 32 19.58 4.62 4.24
C SER A 32 19.27 3.15 4.47
N GLY A 33 20.15 2.24 4.05
CA GLY A 33 20.00 0.81 4.31
C GLY A 33 20.00 0.49 5.81
N ARG A 34 19.20 -0.51 6.22
CA ARG A 34 19.39 -1.17 7.53
C ARG A 34 20.88 -1.44 7.69
N ARG A 35 21.49 -1.02 8.81
CA ARG A 35 22.91 -1.29 9.13
C ARG A 35 23.24 -2.72 8.71
N GLY A 36 23.81 -2.87 7.51
CA GLY A 36 24.31 -4.14 7.05
C GLY A 36 25.38 -4.59 8.02
N ALA A 37 25.68 -5.89 8.05
CA ALA A 37 26.83 -6.39 8.78
C ALA A 37 28.01 -5.45 8.51
N ARG A 38 28.59 -4.85 9.56
CA ARG A 38 29.84 -4.09 9.41
C ARG A 38 30.85 -5.07 8.84
N VAL A 39 31.12 -4.99 7.55
CA VAL A 39 32.15 -5.80 6.91
C VAL A 39 33.47 -5.16 7.30
N SER A 40 34.06 -5.60 8.41
CA SER A 40 35.40 -5.21 8.81
C SER A 40 36.40 -5.97 7.94
N GLY A 41 36.89 -5.33 6.89
CA GLY A 41 37.95 -5.90 6.05
C GLY A 41 38.51 -4.85 5.11
N ALA A 42 39.76 -4.46 5.34
CA ALA A 42 40.51 -3.42 4.64
C ALA A 42 40.92 -3.77 3.19
N THR A 43 40.14 -4.60 2.49
CA THR A 43 40.42 -5.05 1.14
C THR A 43 39.14 -5.14 0.32
N ARG A 44 38.66 -4.00 -0.17
CA ARG A 44 38.02 -3.91 -1.49
C ARG A 44 37.88 -2.44 -1.87
N THR A 45 38.42 -2.10 -3.03
CA THR A 45 38.00 -0.96 -3.84
C THR A 45 36.48 -0.83 -3.74
N ALA A 46 35.99 0.39 -3.45
CA ALA A 46 34.56 0.66 -3.46
C ALA A 46 33.95 0.05 -4.73
N PRO A 47 32.82 -0.68 -4.67
CA PRO A 47 32.15 -1.10 -5.88
C PRO A 47 32.02 0.15 -6.76
N LEU A 48 32.40 0.03 -8.04
CA LEU A 48 32.29 1.10 -9.05
C LEU A 48 30.97 1.83 -8.81
N PRO A 49 30.89 3.17 -8.95
CA PRO A 49 29.67 3.91 -8.72
C PRO A 49 28.57 3.35 -9.63
N CYS A 50 27.80 2.42 -9.10
CA CYS A 50 26.70 1.83 -9.79
C CYS A 50 25.70 2.97 -9.92
N ARG A 51 25.40 3.35 -11.15
CA ARG A 51 24.28 4.23 -11.45
C ARG A 51 23.03 3.56 -10.88
N VAL A 52 22.62 4.02 -9.70
CA VAL A 52 21.50 3.45 -8.95
C VAL A 52 20.23 3.53 -9.80
N ASP A 53 20.12 4.54 -10.66
CA ASP A 53 19.09 4.70 -11.68
C ASP A 53 19.07 3.60 -12.75
N VAL A 54 20.17 2.91 -13.01
CA VAL A 54 20.26 1.79 -13.97
C VAL A 54 19.95 0.45 -13.29
N LEU A 55 20.23 0.33 -11.99
CA LEU A 55 19.96 -0.89 -11.20
C LEU A 55 18.67 -0.80 -10.38
N SER A 56 17.99 0.34 -10.40
CA SER A 56 16.78 0.56 -9.63
C SER A 56 15.62 -0.13 -10.30
N LEU A 57 15.13 -1.21 -9.66
CA LEU A 57 13.86 -1.86 -9.97
C LEU A 57 12.63 -0.98 -9.67
N VAL A 58 12.85 0.26 -9.23
CA VAL A 58 11.82 1.25 -8.85
C VAL A 58 11.89 2.51 -9.73
N GLY A 59 12.95 2.66 -10.54
CA GLY A 59 13.20 3.84 -11.37
C GLY A 59 12.41 3.85 -12.68
N PRO A 60 12.43 4.95 -13.44
CA PRO A 60 11.79 5.06 -14.76
C PRO A 60 12.36 4.08 -15.80
N THR A 61 13.46 3.40 -15.48
CA THR A 61 14.13 2.36 -16.26
C THR A 61 13.68 0.93 -15.87
N ALA A 62 12.90 0.78 -14.80
CA ALA A 62 12.27 -0.50 -14.40
C ALA A 62 11.02 -0.77 -15.24
N THR A 63 11.18 -0.70 -16.56
CA THR A 63 10.10 -0.79 -17.55
C THR A 63 9.63 -2.22 -17.80
N ASP A 64 10.44 -3.22 -17.45
CA ASP A 64 10.13 -4.64 -17.67
C ASP A 64 10.23 -5.47 -16.40
N THR A 65 9.39 -6.51 -16.31
CA THR A 65 9.66 -7.66 -15.44
C THR A 65 11.01 -8.25 -15.85
N VAL A 66 11.98 -8.24 -14.93
CA VAL A 66 13.29 -8.86 -15.18
C VAL A 66 13.08 -10.33 -15.51
N HIS A 67 13.26 -10.69 -16.78
CA HIS A 67 13.23 -12.07 -17.25
C HIS A 67 14.64 -12.65 -17.09
N ASP A 68 14.85 -13.44 -16.04
CA ASP A 68 16.01 -14.30 -15.97
C ASP A 68 15.79 -15.55 -16.83
N GLN A 69 16.62 -15.72 -17.87
CA GLN A 69 16.57 -16.88 -18.77
C GLN A 69 16.85 -18.21 -18.06
N HIS A 70 17.45 -18.16 -16.85
CA HIS A 70 17.80 -19.34 -16.07
C HIS A 70 16.76 -19.71 -15.00
N GLY A 71 15.68 -18.92 -14.87
CA GLY A 71 14.56 -19.24 -14.00
C GLY A 71 14.83 -19.09 -12.50
N ASP A 72 15.98 -18.52 -12.12
CA ASP A 72 16.37 -18.37 -10.71
C ASP A 72 15.92 -17.03 -10.11
N GLN A 73 15.40 -16.10 -10.91
CA GLN A 73 14.79 -14.85 -10.43
C GLN A 73 13.27 -14.83 -10.62
N ASP A 74 12.55 -14.75 -9.50
CA ASP A 74 11.11 -14.47 -9.47
C ASP A 74 10.80 -13.16 -10.22
N GLN A 75 9.84 -13.23 -11.15
CA GLN A 75 9.36 -12.05 -11.90
C GLN A 75 8.85 -11.01 -10.91
N THR A 76 9.62 -9.93 -10.77
CA THR A 76 9.31 -8.88 -9.82
C THR A 76 8.42 -7.85 -10.50
N PRO A 77 7.21 -7.56 -9.97
CA PRO A 77 6.30 -6.61 -10.59
C PRO A 77 6.90 -5.20 -10.54
N GLY A 78 7.00 -4.56 -11.71
CA GLY A 78 7.43 -3.17 -11.85
C GLY A 78 6.30 -2.16 -11.59
N LEU A 79 6.62 -0.87 -11.50
CA LEU A 79 5.61 0.18 -11.28
C LEU A 79 4.72 0.42 -12.51
N ASP A 80 5.17 0.07 -13.72
CA ASP A 80 4.39 0.21 -14.95
C ASP A 80 3.11 -0.64 -14.94
N LEU A 81 3.09 -1.70 -14.12
CA LEU A 81 1.91 -2.49 -13.81
C LEU A 81 0.70 -1.61 -13.43
N LEU A 82 0.92 -0.57 -12.64
CA LEU A 82 -0.16 0.33 -12.19
C LEU A 82 -0.72 1.14 -13.36
N VAL A 83 0.15 1.58 -14.27
CA VAL A 83 -0.24 2.31 -15.48
C VAL A 83 -1.04 1.39 -16.42
N THR A 84 -0.59 0.15 -16.59
CA THR A 84 -1.27 -0.87 -17.38
C THR A 84 -2.67 -1.14 -16.84
N TRP A 85 -2.83 -1.41 -15.54
CA TRP A 85 -4.16 -1.62 -14.95
C TRP A 85 -5.06 -0.38 -15.05
N ALA A 86 -4.50 0.82 -14.83
CA ALA A 86 -5.26 2.06 -14.98
C ALA A 86 -5.78 2.23 -16.42
N ARG A 87 -4.97 1.87 -17.43
CA ARG A 87 -5.39 1.87 -18.83
C ARG A 87 -6.51 0.85 -19.08
N THR A 88 -6.34 -0.39 -18.65
CA THR A 88 -7.34 -1.45 -18.79
C THR A 88 -8.69 -1.06 -18.18
N VAL A 89 -8.68 -0.47 -16.98
CA VAL A 89 -9.92 -0.02 -16.32
C VAL A 89 -10.60 1.11 -17.09
N LEU A 90 -9.84 2.05 -17.65
CA LEU A 90 -10.40 3.13 -18.46
C LEU A 90 -10.96 2.63 -19.80
N GLU A 91 -10.29 1.68 -20.44
CA GLU A 91 -10.77 1.04 -21.68
C GLU A 91 -12.08 0.27 -21.44
N ASP A 92 -12.18 -0.51 -20.36
CA ASP A 92 -13.42 -1.23 -20.02
C ASP A 92 -14.55 -0.27 -19.62
N ARG A 93 -14.24 0.82 -18.89
CA ARG A 93 -15.20 1.90 -18.60
C ARG A 93 -15.72 2.55 -19.88
N GLN A 94 -14.84 2.82 -20.86
CA GLN A 94 -15.22 3.39 -22.16
C GLN A 94 -16.11 2.42 -22.94
N ALA A 95 -15.76 1.13 -22.98
CA ALA A 95 -16.57 0.09 -23.62
C ALA A 95 -17.96 -0.06 -22.97
N ALA A 96 -18.06 0.19 -21.66
CA ALA A 96 -19.32 0.19 -20.93
C ALA A 96 -20.18 1.46 -21.14
N ASN A 97 -19.75 2.40 -21.99
CA ASN A 97 -20.41 3.71 -22.21
C ASN A 97 -20.64 4.52 -20.94
N ASP A 98 -19.75 4.37 -19.95
CA ASP A 98 -19.82 5.13 -18.71
C ASP A 98 -19.20 6.52 -18.93
N TRP A 99 -19.96 7.59 -18.64
CA TRP A 99 -19.49 8.97 -18.82
C TRP A 99 -18.25 9.29 -17.96
N THR A 100 -18.05 8.58 -16.85
CA THR A 100 -16.87 8.76 -15.99
C THR A 100 -15.56 8.26 -16.64
N ALA A 101 -15.66 7.45 -17.69
CA ALA A 101 -14.52 6.98 -18.48
C ALA A 101 -13.83 8.09 -19.29
N TRP A 102 -14.55 9.19 -19.51
CA TRP A 102 -14.10 10.35 -20.27
C TRP A 102 -13.35 11.36 -19.38
N VAL A 103 -13.40 11.17 -18.05
CA VAL A 103 -12.58 11.92 -17.09
C VAL A 103 -11.16 11.36 -17.14
N ARG A 104 -10.40 11.77 -18.16
CA ARG A 104 -8.96 11.53 -18.20
C ARG A 104 -8.28 12.63 -17.37
N PRO A 105 -7.46 12.30 -16.35
CA PRO A 105 -6.59 13.29 -15.74
C PRO A 105 -5.70 13.90 -16.84
N ALA A 106 -5.62 15.23 -16.88
CA ALA A 106 -4.86 15.94 -17.90
C ALA A 106 -3.38 15.51 -17.87
N GLY A 107 -2.82 15.18 -19.04
CA GLY A 107 -1.43 14.76 -19.24
C GLY A 107 -1.26 13.81 -20.42
N HIS A 108 -0.06 13.74 -20.98
CA HIS A 108 0.24 12.75 -22.03
C HIS A 108 0.32 11.33 -21.45
N ASP A 109 0.07 10.31 -22.28
CA ASP A 109 0.06 8.90 -21.82
C ASP A 109 1.43 8.44 -21.25
N TRP A 110 2.52 9.08 -21.67
CA TRP A 110 3.87 8.86 -21.14
C TRP A 110 4.17 9.70 -19.88
N GLU A 111 3.35 10.70 -19.56
CA GLU A 111 3.44 11.55 -18.37
C GLU A 111 2.56 11.04 -17.23
N ARG A 112 1.82 9.95 -17.42
CA ARG A 112 1.02 9.33 -16.36
C ARG A 112 1.96 8.75 -15.31
N THR A 113 2.37 9.64 -14.41
CA THR A 113 3.11 9.29 -13.21
C THR A 113 2.36 8.21 -12.46
N VAL A 114 3.11 7.30 -11.85
CA VAL A 114 2.58 6.20 -11.03
C VAL A 114 1.52 6.69 -10.03
N SER A 115 1.71 7.90 -9.48
CA SER A 115 0.76 8.59 -8.60
C SER A 115 -0.63 8.83 -9.24
N VAL A 116 -0.69 9.18 -10.53
CA VAL A 116 -1.96 9.36 -11.27
C VAL A 116 -2.63 8.00 -11.50
N ALA A 117 -1.86 6.97 -11.84
CA ALA A 117 -2.37 5.62 -12.02
C ALA A 117 -3.01 5.08 -10.73
N VAL A 118 -2.35 5.26 -9.59
CA VAL A 118 -2.90 4.89 -8.26
C VAL A 118 -4.21 5.62 -7.98
N LYS A 119 -4.29 6.93 -8.25
CA LYS A 119 -5.52 7.72 -8.04
C LYS A 119 -6.68 7.23 -8.93
N LEU A 120 -6.40 6.93 -10.19
CA LEU A 120 -7.38 6.38 -11.13
C LEU A 120 -7.92 5.03 -10.66
N LEU A 121 -7.02 4.13 -10.24
CA LEU A 121 -7.40 2.81 -9.74
C LEU A 121 -8.26 2.93 -8.47
N LEU A 122 -7.90 3.82 -7.54
CA LEU A 122 -8.72 4.08 -6.34
C LEU A 122 -10.11 4.63 -6.70
N PHE A 123 -10.17 5.59 -7.63
CA PHE A 123 -11.43 6.21 -8.04
C PHE A 123 -12.37 5.21 -8.73
N HIS A 124 -11.83 4.31 -9.55
CA HIS A 124 -12.62 3.32 -10.29
C HIS A 124 -12.70 1.95 -9.63
N LEU A 125 -12.23 1.81 -8.39
CA LEU A 125 -12.09 0.51 -7.72
C LEU A 125 -13.40 -0.29 -7.65
N GLU A 126 -14.51 0.35 -7.27
CA GLU A 126 -15.82 -0.32 -7.15
C GLU A 126 -16.29 -0.88 -8.50
N PHE A 127 -16.05 -0.15 -9.58
CA PHE A 127 -16.34 -0.64 -10.92
C PHE A 127 -15.45 -1.82 -11.28
N ALA A 128 -14.13 -1.67 -11.08
CA ALA A 128 -13.16 -2.69 -11.42
C ALA A 128 -13.39 -3.98 -10.63
N ALA A 129 -13.85 -3.88 -9.38
CA ALA A 129 -14.20 -5.02 -8.54
C ALA A 129 -15.31 -5.91 -9.11
N GLY A 130 -16.18 -5.36 -9.96
CA GLY A 130 -17.23 -6.12 -10.65
C GLY A 130 -16.72 -6.97 -11.82
N ARG A 131 -15.53 -6.69 -12.35
CA ARG A 131 -15.06 -7.18 -13.66
C ARG A 131 -14.39 -8.54 -13.61
N ALA A 132 -14.20 -9.14 -14.79
CA ALA A 132 -13.56 -10.45 -14.95
C ALA A 132 -12.08 -10.43 -14.54
N TYR A 133 -11.37 -9.36 -14.89
CA TYR A 133 -9.94 -9.15 -14.58
C TYR A 133 -9.66 -8.74 -13.13
N ALA A 134 -10.69 -8.55 -12.31
CA ALA A 134 -10.56 -7.95 -10.98
C ALA A 134 -9.63 -8.75 -10.05
N ARG A 135 -9.67 -10.08 -10.15
CA ARG A 135 -8.83 -10.96 -9.34
C ARG A 135 -7.36 -10.82 -9.70
N ASP A 136 -7.04 -10.89 -10.98
CA ASP A 136 -5.66 -10.79 -11.47
C ASP A 136 -5.05 -9.45 -11.08
N MET A 137 -5.83 -8.36 -11.22
CA MET A 137 -5.45 -7.02 -10.76
C MET A 137 -5.15 -6.99 -9.27
N ALA A 138 -6.02 -7.58 -8.44
CA ALA A 138 -5.82 -7.61 -6.98
C ALA A 138 -4.56 -8.42 -6.60
N ASP A 139 -4.32 -9.54 -7.26
CA ASP A 139 -3.17 -10.40 -7.00
C ASP A 139 -1.86 -9.72 -7.42
N GLU A 140 -1.83 -9.07 -8.58
CA GLU A 140 -0.66 -8.35 -9.09
C GLU A 140 -0.32 -7.13 -8.24
N ILE A 141 -1.32 -6.32 -7.87
CA ILE A 141 -1.12 -5.20 -6.95
C ILE A 141 -0.69 -5.70 -5.56
N GLY A 142 -1.23 -6.84 -5.11
CA GLY A 142 -0.80 -7.48 -3.87
C GLY A 142 0.66 -7.91 -3.90
N ARG A 143 1.13 -8.49 -5.02
CA ARG A 143 2.54 -8.84 -5.23
C ARG A 143 3.44 -7.61 -5.22
N LEU A 144 3.04 -6.54 -5.92
CA LEU A 144 3.79 -5.27 -5.96
C LEU A 144 3.88 -4.64 -4.57
N HIS A 145 2.77 -4.54 -3.86
CA HIS A 145 2.72 -4.01 -2.49
C HIS A 145 3.60 -4.82 -1.54
N GLY A 146 3.54 -6.15 -1.60
CA GLY A 146 4.40 -7.03 -0.81
C GLY A 146 5.87 -6.87 -1.15
N HIS A 147 6.21 -6.69 -2.43
CA HIS A 147 7.58 -6.44 -2.86
C HIS A 147 8.13 -5.11 -2.32
N LEU A 148 7.37 -4.00 -2.47
CA LEU A 148 7.78 -2.70 -1.95
C LEU A 148 7.89 -2.69 -0.42
N ASN A 149 6.99 -3.37 0.29
CA ASN A 149 7.11 -3.54 1.74
C ASN A 149 8.38 -4.28 2.16
N ARG A 150 8.80 -5.31 1.41
CA ARG A 150 10.08 -6.00 1.67
C ARG A 150 11.27 -5.09 1.40
N ALA A 151 11.23 -4.31 0.31
CA ALA A 151 12.29 -3.40 -0.07
C ALA A 151 12.49 -2.25 0.95
N THR A 152 11.41 -1.74 1.51
CA THR A 152 11.45 -0.64 2.49
C THR A 152 11.92 -1.06 3.88
N GLY A 153 11.77 -2.34 4.25
CA GLY A 153 12.15 -2.86 5.57
C GLY A 153 11.36 -2.28 6.76
N MET A 154 10.38 -1.40 6.48
CA MET A 154 9.40 -0.82 7.39
C MET A 154 8.01 -1.11 6.80
N PRO A 155 7.42 -2.28 7.11
CA PRO A 155 6.16 -2.65 6.49
C PRO A 155 5.09 -1.64 6.90
N ILE A 156 4.46 -0.98 5.93
CA ILE A 156 3.27 -0.19 6.21
C ILE A 156 2.15 -1.19 6.52
N ALA A 157 1.77 -1.25 7.80
CA ALA A 157 0.78 -2.20 8.27
C ALA A 157 -0.53 -2.03 7.47
N SER A 158 -1.06 -3.14 6.96
CA SER A 158 -2.29 -3.17 6.14
C SER A 158 -3.56 -2.73 6.87
N THR A 159 -3.47 -2.48 8.17
CA THR A 159 -4.59 -1.97 8.95
C THR A 159 -4.57 -0.45 8.93
N VAL A 160 -5.36 0.15 8.03
CA VAL A 160 -6.03 1.41 8.38
C VAL A 160 -6.64 1.15 9.74
N GLN A 161 -6.09 1.75 10.80
CA GLN A 161 -6.69 1.62 12.12
C GLN A 161 -8.07 2.23 12.01
N ARG A 162 -9.10 1.39 11.95
CA ARG A 162 -10.48 1.85 12.00
C ARG A 162 -10.56 2.71 13.25
N ARG A 163 -10.91 3.98 13.07
CA ARG A 163 -11.08 4.91 14.20
C ARG A 163 -12.05 4.24 15.16
N GLN A 164 -11.55 3.92 16.34
CA GLN A 164 -12.29 3.21 17.34
C GLN A 164 -12.87 4.20 18.32
N VAL A 165 -14.11 3.94 18.74
CA VAL A 165 -14.76 4.71 19.80
C VAL A 165 -14.13 4.30 21.14
N CYS A 166 -13.71 5.25 21.96
CA CYS A 166 -13.28 4.96 23.31
C CYS A 166 -14.50 4.58 24.17
N PRO A 167 -14.58 3.39 24.78
CA PRO A 167 -15.74 3.03 25.60
C PRO A 167 -15.75 3.74 26.97
N THR A 168 -14.79 4.63 27.25
CA THR A 168 -14.82 5.50 28.44
C THR A 168 -15.43 6.87 28.11
N CYS A 169 -14.88 7.57 27.12
CA CYS A 169 -15.29 8.94 26.77
C CYS A 169 -16.13 9.05 25.51
N GLN A 170 -16.40 7.93 24.83
CA GLN A 170 -17.23 7.81 23.63
C GLN A 170 -16.75 8.61 22.40
N HIS A 171 -15.52 9.14 22.42
CA HIS A 171 -14.91 9.81 21.27
C HIS A 171 -14.18 8.84 20.34
N LEU A 172 -14.12 9.17 19.04
CA LEU A 172 -13.40 8.43 17.98
C LEU A 172 -11.89 8.73 18.00
N THR A 173 -11.26 8.56 19.16
CA THR A 173 -9.87 8.97 19.43
C THR A 173 -8.94 7.81 19.81
N VAL A 174 -9.38 6.56 19.66
CA VAL A 174 -8.54 5.41 20.02
C VAL A 174 -7.54 5.09 18.91
N THR A 175 -6.26 5.03 19.26
CA THR A 175 -5.14 4.59 18.42
C THR A 175 -4.54 3.31 19.01
N VAL A 176 -3.93 2.47 18.16
CA VAL A 176 -3.17 1.28 18.58
C VAL A 176 -1.69 1.59 18.51
N ARG A 177 -1.03 1.41 19.65
CA ARG A 177 0.41 1.56 19.80
C ARG A 177 1.16 0.37 19.17
N PRO A 178 2.47 0.52 18.91
CA PRO A 178 3.30 -0.58 18.38
C PRO A 178 3.36 -1.82 19.27
N ASP A 179 3.14 -1.67 20.58
CA ASP A 179 3.07 -2.74 21.57
C ASP A 179 1.72 -3.49 21.59
N GLY A 180 0.77 -3.08 20.74
CA GLY A 180 -0.56 -3.67 20.65
C GLY A 180 -1.58 -3.09 21.64
N MET A 181 -1.17 -2.14 22.48
CA MET A 181 -2.09 -1.46 23.41
C MET A 181 -2.95 -0.43 22.67
N ARG A 182 -4.20 -0.27 23.12
CA ARG A 182 -5.15 0.72 22.61
C ARG A 182 -5.17 1.92 23.55
N GLU A 183 -4.79 3.09 23.04
CA GLU A 183 -4.71 4.33 23.78
C GLU A 183 -5.72 5.34 23.25
N CYS A 184 -6.48 5.97 24.14
CA CYS A 184 -7.37 7.07 23.79
C CYS A 184 -6.58 8.38 23.77
N SER A 185 -6.50 9.03 22.61
CA SER A 185 -5.79 10.30 22.43
C SER A 185 -6.56 11.54 22.91
N ASN A 186 -7.66 11.37 23.66
CA ASN A 186 -8.37 12.49 24.27
C ASN A 186 -7.64 12.92 25.55
N GLU A 187 -7.32 14.21 25.66
CA GLU A 187 -6.53 14.79 26.76
C GLU A 187 -7.14 14.49 28.14
N ASP A 188 -8.47 14.43 28.23
CA ASP A 188 -9.20 14.17 29.49
C ASP A 188 -9.34 12.69 29.84
N CYS A 189 -9.18 11.78 28.87
CA CYS A 189 -9.45 10.35 29.07
C CYS A 189 -8.18 9.52 29.22
N GLN A 190 -7.24 9.67 28.27
CA GLN A 190 -5.94 8.98 28.23
C GLN A 190 -5.99 7.47 28.57
N ALA A 191 -7.12 6.82 28.30
CA ALA A 191 -7.32 5.43 28.70
C ALA A 191 -6.44 4.51 27.85
N VAL A 192 -5.65 3.67 28.51
CA VAL A 192 -4.82 2.65 27.88
C VAL A 192 -5.39 1.27 28.25
N ARG A 193 -5.68 0.45 27.24
CA ARG A 193 -6.25 -0.90 27.42
C ARG A 193 -5.61 -1.92 26.49
N SER A 194 -5.55 -3.17 26.93
CA SER A 194 -5.26 -4.28 26.02
C SER A 194 -6.41 -4.50 25.03
N GLN A 195 -6.19 -5.35 24.03
CA GLN A 195 -7.24 -5.72 23.05
C GLN A 195 -8.48 -6.32 23.73
N ASP A 196 -8.27 -7.25 24.65
CA ASP A 196 -9.35 -8.00 25.30
C ASP A 196 -10.11 -7.08 26.26
N GLU A 197 -9.40 -6.28 27.06
CA GLU A 197 -10.01 -5.29 27.94
C GLU A 197 -10.84 -4.24 27.19
N TYR A 198 -10.37 -3.84 26.00
CA TYR A 198 -11.11 -2.93 25.13
C TYR A 198 -12.41 -3.58 24.64
N ASN A 199 -12.34 -4.84 24.17
CA ASN A 199 -13.51 -5.57 23.67
C ASN A 199 -14.56 -5.77 24.79
N ASP A 200 -14.16 -6.28 25.94
CA ASP A 200 -15.04 -6.51 27.10
C ASP A 200 -15.72 -5.22 27.59
N ARG A 201 -15.00 -4.09 27.50
CA ARG A 201 -15.56 -2.79 27.88
C ARG A 201 -16.52 -2.27 26.80
N ALA A 202 -16.15 -2.38 25.53
CA ALA A 202 -16.99 -1.96 24.41
C ALA A 202 -18.33 -2.73 24.41
N GLU A 203 -18.29 -4.05 24.63
CA GLU A 203 -19.50 -4.88 24.73
C GLU A 203 -20.42 -4.43 25.86
N ARG A 204 -19.88 -4.19 27.07
CA ARG A 204 -20.65 -3.67 28.20
C ARG A 204 -21.27 -2.31 27.91
N THR A 205 -20.51 -1.37 27.37
CA THR A 205 -21.01 -0.03 27.04
C THR A 205 -22.08 -0.07 25.96
N LEU A 206 -21.96 -0.94 24.96
CA LEU A 206 -23.00 -1.14 23.95
C LEU A 206 -24.27 -1.74 24.56
N ALA A 207 -24.14 -2.69 25.49
CA ALA A 207 -25.29 -3.26 26.20
C ALA A 207 -26.00 -2.21 27.08
N GLU A 208 -25.23 -1.35 27.77
CA GLU A 208 -25.77 -0.25 28.58
C GLU A 208 -26.51 0.78 27.71
N LEU A 209 -25.94 1.18 26.57
CA LEU A 209 -26.57 2.10 25.63
C LEU A 209 -27.81 1.53 24.95
N ALA A 210 -27.85 0.21 24.72
CA ALA A 210 -29.03 -0.45 24.16
C ALA A 210 -30.18 -0.59 25.17
N ALA A 211 -29.88 -0.53 26.48
CA ALA A 211 -30.85 -0.64 27.56
C ALA A 211 -31.40 0.72 28.04
N ALA A 212 -30.79 1.84 27.60
CA ALA A 212 -31.19 3.21 27.92
C ALA A 212 -32.17 3.78 26.88
#